data_AF-A0A9N8HUZ2-F1
#
_entry.id   AF-A0A9N8HUZ2-F1
#
_cell.length_a   1.000
_cell.length_b   1.000
_cell.length_c   1.000
_cell.angle_alpha   90.00
_cell.angle_beta   90.00
_cell.angle_gamma   90.00
#
_symmetry.space_group_name_H-M   'P 1'
#
loop_
_entity.id
_entity.type
_entity.pdbx_description
1 polymer ?
#
loop_
_entity_poly.entity_id
_entity_poly.type
_entity_poly.pdbx_seq_one_letter_code
_entity_poly.pdbx_strand_id
1 'polypeptide(L)'
;MAFGPTVQQVHSFASQAFIRKSFKNPFQVASVLSFFFNVDYHDPSHVQSMQSGSTFQEMMPFWYAGGTEYDVLCQKFKDVIRTANQGRLLQQDDDDWHTTVDGKMAQIVLCDQLARNAFRGTEEAFAGDEGAMEIAREMSQELISSTTSSSRPDNSGIILPSLQGIVYPPYLQFIISPLMHSELPNDHDLAVEVADFSVEVAPDHMKQSFQSTKDMELDHKTVIDQFGRYPHRNKKLGRESTAEELEWLSSDDIPDWAKSQA
;
A
#
# COMPACT_ATOMS: atom_id res chain seq x y z
N MET A 1 -6.99 -7.58 22.38
CA MET A 1 -5.92 -6.56 22.46
C MET A 1 -6.31 -5.45 21.50
N ALA A 2 -6.12 -4.18 21.84
CA ALA A 2 -6.39 -3.10 20.89
C ALA A 2 -5.49 -3.32 19.67
N PHE A 3 -6.08 -3.40 18.47
CA PHE A 3 -5.39 -3.78 17.23
C PHE A 3 -4.47 -2.68 16.68
N GLY A 4 -4.45 -1.48 17.30
CA GLY A 4 -3.65 -0.33 16.86
C GLY A 4 -2.59 0.17 17.83
N PRO A 5 -1.73 1.10 17.39
CA PRO A 5 -0.66 1.67 18.19
C PRO A 5 -1.24 2.42 19.40
N THR A 6 -0.59 2.25 20.54
CA THR A 6 -0.87 3.07 21.72
C THR A 6 -0.44 4.51 21.47
N VAL A 7 -1.08 5.46 22.18
CA VAL A 7 -0.70 6.88 22.17
C VAL A 7 0.81 7.06 22.43
N GLN A 8 1.39 6.29 23.35
CA GLN A 8 2.82 6.31 23.65
C GLN A 8 3.69 5.86 22.46
N GLN A 9 3.27 4.82 21.72
CA GLN A 9 3.96 4.38 20.51
C GLN A 9 3.90 5.44 19.42
N VAL A 10 2.75 6.08 19.21
CA VAL A 10 2.61 7.17 18.24
C VAL A 10 3.51 8.36 18.61
N HIS A 11 3.57 8.74 19.89
CA HIS A 11 4.47 9.81 20.34
C HIS A 11 5.95 9.44 20.16
N SER A 12 6.33 8.21 20.50
CA SER A 12 7.70 7.72 20.31
C SER A 12 8.09 7.79 18.82
N PHE A 13 7.22 7.26 17.95
CA PHE A 13 7.39 7.29 16.51
C PHE A 13 7.56 8.73 15.98
N ALA A 14 6.65 9.64 16.35
CA ALA A 14 6.69 11.05 15.94
C ALA A 14 7.91 11.83 16.48
N SER A 15 8.56 11.32 17.53
CA SER A 15 9.73 11.93 18.16
C SER A 15 11.06 11.57 17.50
N GLN A 16 11.07 10.70 16.50
CA GLN A 16 12.27 10.36 15.76
C GLN A 16 12.73 11.54 14.89
N ALA A 17 14.05 11.71 14.76
CA ALA A 17 14.61 12.88 14.08
C ALA A 17 14.25 12.94 12.60
N PHE A 18 14.33 11.80 11.89
CA PHE A 18 13.98 11.70 10.49
C PHE A 18 12.46 11.86 10.26
N ILE A 19 11.61 11.35 11.15
CA ILE A 19 10.15 11.57 11.10
C ILE A 19 9.81 13.07 11.23
N ARG A 20 10.46 13.79 12.15
CA ARG A 20 10.32 15.25 12.25
C ARG A 20 10.82 15.99 11.01
N LYS A 21 11.83 15.44 10.31
CA LYS A 21 12.32 15.99 9.04
C LYS A 21 11.27 15.78 7.94
N SER A 22 10.63 14.62 7.89
CA SER A 22 9.53 14.34 6.95
C SER A 22 8.40 15.35 7.07
N PHE A 23 8.01 15.70 8.29
CA PHE A 23 6.96 16.72 8.51
C PHE A 23 7.33 18.13 8.04
N LYS A 24 8.62 18.45 7.95
CA LYS A 24 9.09 19.75 7.45
C LYS A 24 9.13 19.79 5.92
N ASN A 25 9.32 18.65 5.27
CA ASN A 25 9.48 18.56 3.81
C ASN A 25 8.59 17.45 3.21
N PRO A 26 7.25 17.51 3.39
CA PRO A 26 6.36 16.41 2.97
C PRO A 26 6.34 16.17 1.45
N PHE A 27 6.85 17.11 0.65
CA PHE A 27 6.96 17.02 -0.82
C PHE A 27 8.26 16.33 -1.29
N GLN A 28 8.90 15.52 -0.46
CA GLN A 28 10.05 14.69 -0.87
C GLN A 28 9.69 13.21 -0.84
N VAL A 29 10.18 12.44 -1.80
CA VAL A 29 10.00 10.98 -1.86
C VAL A 29 10.53 10.35 -0.58
N ALA A 30 11.75 10.73 -0.20
CA ALA A 30 12.38 10.27 1.03
C ALA A 30 11.55 10.59 2.28
N SER A 31 10.88 11.75 2.33
CA SER A 31 10.07 12.13 3.50
C SER A 31 8.82 11.25 3.64
N VAL A 32 8.14 10.96 2.54
CA VAL A 32 6.96 10.07 2.49
C VAL A 32 7.34 8.67 2.92
N LEU A 33 8.35 8.09 2.26
CA LEU A 33 8.76 6.71 2.52
C LEU A 33 9.35 6.56 3.93
N SER A 34 10.09 7.57 4.42
CA SER A 34 10.62 7.53 5.79
C SER A 34 9.52 7.52 6.84
N PHE A 35 8.48 8.31 6.62
CA PHE A 35 7.32 8.30 7.50
C PHE A 35 6.60 6.95 7.46
N PHE A 36 6.32 6.46 6.26
CA PHE A 36 5.48 5.28 6.11
C PHE A 36 6.15 3.97 6.51
N PHE A 37 7.45 3.80 6.22
CA PHE A 37 8.20 2.57 6.52
C PHE A 37 9.01 2.66 7.82
N ASN A 38 8.99 3.80 8.52
CA ASN A 38 9.77 4.03 9.75
C ASN A 38 11.28 3.81 9.57
N VAL A 39 11.83 4.29 8.46
CA VAL A 39 13.25 4.16 8.06
C VAL A 39 13.76 5.52 7.62
N ASP A 40 15.03 5.86 7.86
CA ASP A 40 15.57 7.12 7.33
C ASP A 40 16.01 6.95 5.87
N TYR A 41 15.17 7.40 4.92
CA TYR A 41 15.51 7.35 3.48
C TYR A 41 16.61 8.33 3.06
N HIS A 42 17.11 9.16 3.98
CA HIS A 42 18.30 9.96 3.74
C HIS A 42 19.60 9.23 4.13
N ASP A 43 19.51 8.03 4.71
CA ASP A 43 20.65 7.17 5.05
C ASP A 43 20.54 5.83 4.30
N PRO A 44 21.38 5.59 3.27
CA PRO A 44 21.34 4.34 2.50
C PRO A 44 21.48 3.06 3.34
N SER A 45 22.22 3.12 4.46
CA SER A 45 22.38 1.95 5.35
C SER A 45 21.09 1.61 6.08
N HIS A 46 20.27 2.62 6.39
CA HIS A 46 18.95 2.43 6.96
C HIS A 46 17.98 1.89 5.92
N VAL A 47 17.98 2.41 4.68
CA VAL A 47 17.15 1.89 3.59
C VAL A 47 17.44 0.40 3.32
N GLN A 48 18.71 0.01 3.34
CA GLN A 48 19.11 -1.39 3.16
C GLN A 48 18.50 -2.32 4.23
N SER A 49 18.23 -1.83 5.45
CA SER A 49 17.61 -2.64 6.51
C SER A 49 16.21 -3.17 6.15
N MET A 50 15.52 -2.54 5.18
CA MET A 50 14.21 -2.97 4.69
C MET A 50 14.25 -4.35 4.02
N GLN A 51 15.42 -4.82 3.57
CA GLN A 51 15.63 -6.18 3.07
C GLN A 51 15.24 -7.25 4.09
N SER A 52 15.43 -6.94 5.38
CA SER A 52 14.99 -7.84 6.45
C SER A 52 13.47 -7.88 6.60
N GLY A 53 12.78 -6.82 6.19
CA GLY A 53 11.35 -6.62 6.39
C GLY A 53 10.91 -6.42 7.85
N SER A 54 11.84 -6.12 8.77
CA SER A 54 11.52 -5.79 10.17
C SER A 54 10.52 -4.64 10.29
N THR A 55 10.60 -3.66 9.37
CA THR A 55 9.68 -2.53 9.30
C THR A 55 8.22 -2.95 9.17
N PHE A 56 7.95 -4.09 8.51
CA PHE A 56 6.61 -4.63 8.36
C PHE A 56 6.00 -4.94 9.73
N GLN A 57 6.78 -5.56 10.62
CA GLN A 57 6.31 -5.92 11.96
C GLN A 57 6.09 -4.70 12.84
N GLU A 58 6.98 -3.71 12.75
CA GLU A 58 6.89 -2.47 13.53
C GLU A 58 5.69 -1.61 13.10
N MET A 59 5.43 -1.54 11.81
CA MET A 59 4.43 -0.65 11.23
C MET A 59 3.06 -1.28 11.04
N MET A 60 2.92 -2.60 11.14
CA MET A 60 1.64 -3.32 11.06
C MET A 60 0.51 -2.64 11.87
N PRO A 61 0.69 -2.30 13.17
CA PRO A 61 -0.37 -1.63 13.93
C PRO A 61 -0.78 -0.28 13.33
N PHE A 62 0.18 0.47 12.80
CA PHE A 62 -0.05 1.80 12.21
C PHE A 62 -0.79 1.70 10.87
N TRP A 63 -0.39 0.75 10.00
CA TRP A 63 -0.98 0.55 8.68
C TRP A 63 -2.40 -0.01 8.74
N TYR A 64 -2.64 -1.05 9.55
CA TYR A 64 -3.91 -1.79 9.50
C TYR A 64 -4.98 -1.28 10.48
N ALA A 65 -4.58 -0.67 11.60
CA ALA A 65 -5.52 -0.13 12.57
C ALA A 65 -5.52 1.40 12.63
N GLY A 66 -4.34 2.02 12.52
CA GLY A 66 -4.18 3.47 12.66
C GLY A 66 -4.70 3.98 14.01
N GLY A 67 -5.44 5.08 13.99
CA GLY A 67 -6.02 5.70 15.18
C GLY A 67 -5.93 7.21 15.11
N THR A 68 -6.74 7.91 15.92
CA THR A 68 -6.87 9.37 15.85
C THR A 68 -5.53 10.10 15.95
N GLU A 69 -4.63 9.65 16.82
CA GLU A 69 -3.31 10.25 16.99
C GLU A 69 -2.41 10.05 15.76
N TYR A 70 -2.50 8.89 15.11
CA TYR A 70 -1.74 8.61 13.89
C TYR A 70 -2.32 9.33 12.68
N ASP A 71 -3.65 9.40 12.56
CA ASP A 71 -4.34 10.16 11.51
C ASP A 71 -3.94 11.64 11.53
N VAL A 72 -3.73 12.23 12.71
CA VAL A 72 -3.18 13.60 12.87
C VAL A 72 -1.77 13.73 12.30
N LEU A 73 -0.94 12.68 12.36
CA LEU A 73 0.37 12.69 11.72
C LEU A 73 0.25 12.58 10.20
N CYS A 74 -0.61 11.68 9.70
CA CYS A 74 -0.87 11.54 8.26
C CYS A 74 -1.40 12.83 7.64
N GLN A 75 -2.21 13.61 8.36
CA GLN A 75 -2.70 14.92 7.93
C GLN A 75 -1.60 15.95 7.63
N LYS A 76 -0.36 15.74 8.10
CA LYS A 76 0.80 16.58 7.72
C LYS A 76 1.19 16.43 6.25
N PHE A 77 0.75 15.36 5.60
CA PHE A 77 0.97 15.08 4.18
C PHE A 77 -0.23 15.47 3.30
N LYS A 78 -1.30 16.05 3.85
CA LYS A 78 -2.55 16.33 3.09
C LYS A 78 -2.34 17.11 1.78
N ASP A 79 -1.41 18.07 1.76
CA ASP A 79 -1.20 18.93 0.60
C ASP A 79 -0.40 18.19 -0.50
N VAL A 80 0.56 17.34 -0.12
CA VAL A 80 1.26 16.47 -1.07
C VAL A 80 0.35 15.35 -1.57
N ILE A 81 -0.53 14.79 -0.73
CA ILE A 81 -1.55 13.81 -1.15
C ILE A 81 -2.48 14.43 -2.21
N ARG A 82 -3.02 15.63 -1.94
CA ARG A 82 -3.86 16.34 -2.93
C ARG A 82 -3.13 16.63 -4.23
N THR A 83 -1.84 16.96 -4.16
CA THR A 83 -1.01 17.21 -5.33
C THR A 83 -0.78 15.92 -6.13
N ALA A 84 -0.52 14.80 -5.45
CA ALA A 84 -0.39 13.48 -6.05
C ALA A 84 -1.68 13.03 -6.74
N ASN A 85 -2.84 13.16 -6.08
CA ASN A 85 -4.15 12.82 -6.63
C ASN A 85 -4.50 13.60 -7.92
N GLN A 86 -3.83 14.73 -8.16
CA GLN A 86 -4.05 15.55 -9.35
C GLN A 86 -3.01 15.29 -10.45
N GLY A 87 -2.07 14.36 -10.23
CA GLY A 87 -0.94 14.11 -11.14
C GLY A 87 0.02 15.30 -11.25
N ARG A 88 0.10 16.15 -10.20
CA ARG A 88 0.84 17.42 -10.22
C ARG A 88 2.16 17.39 -9.45
N LEU A 89 2.67 16.20 -9.09
CA LEU A 89 3.99 16.07 -8.48
C LEU A 89 5.06 16.45 -9.49
N LEU A 90 5.76 17.54 -9.22
CA LEU A 90 6.82 18.05 -10.06
C LEU A 90 8.13 17.33 -9.72
N GLN A 91 8.85 16.92 -10.75
CA GLN A 91 10.24 16.50 -10.62
C GLN A 91 11.05 17.60 -9.93
N GLN A 92 11.78 17.24 -8.88
CA GLN A 92 12.85 18.08 -8.32
C GLN A 92 14.18 17.36 -8.53
N ASP A 93 15.29 18.11 -8.47
CA ASP A 93 16.62 17.57 -8.83
C ASP A 93 17.00 16.30 -8.03
N ASP A 94 16.55 16.20 -6.77
CA ASP A 94 16.82 15.06 -5.88
C ASP A 94 15.62 14.12 -5.65
N ASP A 95 14.44 14.40 -6.21
CA ASP A 95 13.20 13.64 -5.98
C ASP A 95 12.52 13.28 -7.31
N ASP A 96 12.81 12.07 -7.80
CA ASP A 96 12.15 11.50 -8.98
C ASP A 96 10.95 10.65 -8.59
N TRP A 97 9.77 11.26 -8.72
CA TRP A 97 8.49 10.65 -8.44
C TRP A 97 8.06 9.60 -9.48
N HIS A 98 8.49 9.75 -10.73
CA HIS A 98 7.80 9.13 -11.86
C HIS A 98 8.56 7.96 -12.47
N THR A 99 9.89 7.99 -12.41
CA THR A 99 10.74 7.01 -13.09
C THR A 99 11.49 6.06 -12.14
N THR A 100 11.46 6.33 -10.83
CA THR A 100 12.11 5.48 -9.82
C THR A 100 11.12 4.57 -9.08
N VAL A 101 11.57 3.41 -8.62
CA VAL A 101 10.80 2.49 -7.76
C VAL A 101 10.30 3.22 -6.51
N ASP A 102 11.18 3.98 -5.85
CA ASP A 102 10.87 4.73 -4.63
C ASP A 102 9.86 5.85 -4.90
N GLY A 103 10.03 6.59 -5.99
CA GLY A 103 9.08 7.62 -6.42
C GLY A 103 7.68 7.07 -6.62
N LYS A 104 7.57 5.98 -7.39
CA LYS A 104 6.29 5.31 -7.64
C LYS A 104 5.68 4.73 -6.37
N MET A 105 6.48 4.09 -5.51
CA MET A 105 6.01 3.59 -4.22
C MET A 105 5.52 4.73 -3.32
N ALA A 106 6.21 5.88 -3.29
CA ALA A 106 5.77 7.04 -2.52
C ALA A 106 4.43 7.57 -3.02
N GLN A 107 4.18 7.57 -4.33
CA GLN A 107 2.88 7.93 -4.90
C GLN A 107 1.78 6.96 -4.49
N ILE A 108 2.02 5.64 -4.55
CA ILE A 108 1.08 4.62 -4.04
C ILE A 108 0.77 4.87 -2.56
N VAL A 109 1.81 5.07 -1.74
CA VAL A 109 1.67 5.33 -0.31
C VAL A 109 0.86 6.60 -0.04
N LEU A 110 1.05 7.67 -0.79
CA LEU A 110 0.28 8.91 -0.63
C LEU A 110 -1.19 8.70 -0.99
N CYS A 111 -1.45 8.11 -2.17
CA CYS A 111 -2.76 8.06 -2.80
C CYS A 111 -3.67 6.96 -2.23
N ASP A 112 -3.11 5.80 -1.90
CA ASP A 112 -3.88 4.65 -1.40
C ASP A 112 -3.78 4.54 0.13
N GLN A 113 -2.59 4.67 0.73
CA GLN A 113 -2.40 4.37 2.16
C GLN A 113 -2.62 5.59 3.07
N LEU A 114 -1.79 6.62 2.95
CA LEU A 114 -1.87 7.81 3.80
C LEU A 114 -3.17 8.59 3.62
N ALA A 115 -3.78 8.56 2.42
CA ALA A 115 -5.09 9.16 2.18
C ALA A 115 -6.18 8.56 3.07
N ARG A 116 -6.17 7.23 3.30
CA ARG A 116 -7.15 6.51 4.14
C ARG A 116 -7.08 6.95 5.61
N ASN A 117 -5.88 7.23 6.12
CA ASN A 117 -5.68 7.76 7.47
C ASN A 117 -5.94 9.27 7.54
N ALA A 118 -5.35 10.05 6.63
CA ALA A 118 -5.46 11.50 6.65
C ALA A 118 -6.92 11.92 6.52
N PHE A 119 -7.65 11.38 5.55
CA PHE A 119 -9.01 11.81 5.22
C PHE A 119 -10.08 10.80 5.68
N ARG A 120 -9.80 10.03 6.74
CA ARG A 120 -10.66 8.95 7.25
C ARG A 120 -12.13 9.38 7.31
N GLY A 121 -12.99 8.52 6.76
CA GLY A 121 -14.44 8.72 6.78
C GLY A 121 -14.96 9.73 5.74
N THR A 122 -14.12 10.19 4.82
CA THR A 122 -14.51 11.08 3.72
C THR A 122 -14.29 10.43 2.35
N GLU A 123 -14.90 10.97 1.30
CA GLU A 123 -14.64 10.54 -0.08
C GLU A 123 -13.20 10.84 -0.54
N GLU A 124 -12.59 11.89 0.02
CA GLU A 124 -11.22 12.31 -0.31
C GLU A 124 -10.18 11.22 0.02
N ALA A 125 -10.50 10.33 0.97
CA ALA A 125 -9.67 9.17 1.32
C ALA A 125 -9.44 8.19 0.14
N PHE A 126 -10.32 8.22 -0.87
CA PHE A 126 -10.32 7.31 -2.02
C PHE A 126 -10.06 8.05 -3.34
N ALA A 127 -9.80 9.36 -3.29
CA ALA A 127 -9.68 10.19 -4.49
C ALA A 127 -8.43 9.89 -5.34
N GLY A 128 -7.47 9.17 -4.78
CA GLY A 128 -6.22 8.77 -5.45
C GLY A 128 -6.18 7.31 -5.91
N ASP A 129 -7.23 6.52 -5.65
CA ASP A 129 -7.21 5.06 -5.85
C ASP A 129 -6.88 4.68 -7.30
N GLU A 130 -7.46 5.39 -8.29
CA GLU A 130 -7.22 5.12 -9.72
C GLU A 130 -5.75 5.30 -10.11
N GLY A 131 -5.14 6.42 -9.70
CA GLY A 131 -3.72 6.70 -9.99
C GLY A 131 -2.78 5.74 -9.26
N ALA A 132 -3.07 5.38 -8.00
CA ALA A 132 -2.30 4.38 -7.27
C ALA A 132 -2.37 3.01 -7.95
N MET A 133 -3.55 2.63 -8.44
CA MET A 133 -3.77 1.38 -9.16
C MET A 133 -3.02 1.33 -10.50
N GLU A 134 -3.00 2.41 -11.27
CA GLU A 134 -2.20 2.48 -12.51
C GLU A 134 -0.70 2.27 -12.25
N ILE A 135 -0.17 2.94 -11.22
CA ILE A 135 1.24 2.78 -10.83
C ILE A 135 1.51 1.35 -10.34
N ALA A 136 0.59 0.78 -9.55
CA ALA A 136 0.70 -0.58 -9.07
C ALA A 136 0.72 -1.61 -10.21
N ARG A 137 -0.12 -1.44 -11.25
CA ARG A 137 -0.11 -2.29 -12.45
C ARG A 137 1.24 -2.24 -13.16
N GLU A 138 1.77 -1.05 -13.39
CA GLU A 138 3.07 -0.85 -14.04
C GLU A 138 4.18 -1.54 -13.25
N MET A 139 4.27 -1.28 -11.94
CA MET A 139 5.26 -1.92 -11.07
C MET A 139 5.13 -3.45 -11.05
N SER A 140 3.90 -3.96 -11.05
CA SER A 140 3.62 -5.40 -11.06
C SER A 140 4.07 -6.06 -12.36
N GLN A 141 3.77 -5.45 -13.51
CA GLN A 141 4.17 -5.97 -14.82
C GLN A 141 5.69 -5.99 -14.98
N GLU A 142 6.39 -4.95 -14.54
CA GLU A 142 7.85 -4.89 -14.52
C GLU A 142 8.43 -5.97 -13.59
N LEU A 143 7.81 -6.15 -12.41
CA LEU A 143 8.22 -7.16 -11.45
C LEU A 143 8.12 -8.57 -12.04
N ILE A 144 6.98 -8.95 -12.60
CA ILE A 144 6.79 -10.26 -13.21
C ILE A 144 7.68 -10.46 -14.45
N SER A 145 7.87 -9.42 -15.27
CA SER A 145 8.74 -9.49 -16.45
C SER A 145 10.21 -9.70 -16.07
N SER A 146 10.68 -9.06 -15.00
CA SER A 146 12.08 -9.16 -14.53
C SER A 146 12.43 -10.53 -13.93
N THR A 147 11.46 -11.24 -13.37
CA THR A 147 11.67 -12.48 -12.59
C THR A 147 11.66 -13.73 -13.46
N THR A 148 10.96 -13.70 -14.61
CA THR A 148 11.06 -14.75 -15.63
C THR A 148 12.46 -14.93 -16.22
N SER A 149 13.34 -13.93 -16.02
CA SER A 149 14.68 -13.88 -16.63
C SER A 149 15.85 -14.08 -15.66
N SER A 150 15.64 -14.13 -14.35
CA SER A 150 16.74 -14.08 -13.36
C SER A 150 16.63 -15.13 -12.26
N SER A 151 17.75 -15.78 -11.94
CA SER A 151 17.92 -16.62 -10.74
C SER A 151 17.58 -15.83 -9.47
N ARG A 152 16.89 -16.48 -8.53
CA ARG A 152 16.47 -15.95 -7.22
C ARG A 152 17.42 -14.87 -6.70
N PRO A 153 16.93 -13.65 -6.42
CA PRO A 153 17.78 -12.68 -5.74
C PRO A 153 18.22 -13.30 -4.41
N ASP A 154 19.49 -13.11 -4.04
CA ASP A 154 19.83 -13.16 -2.62
C ASP A 154 18.98 -12.10 -1.90
N ASN A 155 18.93 -12.09 -0.57
CA ASN A 155 18.06 -11.17 0.18
C ASN A 155 18.38 -9.66 -0.04
N SER A 156 19.08 -9.27 -1.11
CA SER A 156 19.40 -7.90 -1.52
C SER A 156 18.24 -7.10 -2.14
N GLY A 157 17.05 -7.71 -2.32
CA GLY A 157 15.88 -7.07 -2.93
C GLY A 157 15.82 -7.26 -4.45
N ILE A 158 14.72 -6.85 -5.07
CA ILE A 158 14.49 -7.08 -6.51
C ILE A 158 14.80 -5.79 -7.28
N ILE A 159 15.85 -5.83 -8.10
CA ILE A 159 16.23 -4.68 -8.93
C ILE A 159 15.28 -4.60 -10.12
N LEU A 160 14.66 -3.43 -10.31
CA LEU A 160 13.90 -3.10 -11.52
C LEU A 160 14.68 -2.07 -12.32
N PRO A 161 15.49 -2.46 -13.33
CA PRO A 161 16.34 -1.53 -14.07
C PRO A 161 15.55 -0.47 -14.83
N SER A 162 14.39 -0.85 -15.37
CA SER A 162 13.44 0.05 -16.06
C SER A 162 12.92 1.16 -15.14
N LEU A 163 12.80 0.87 -13.85
CA LEU A 163 12.31 1.77 -12.81
C LEU A 163 13.42 2.25 -11.86
N GLN A 164 14.71 2.11 -12.21
CA GLN A 164 15.84 2.68 -11.46
C GLN A 164 15.74 2.51 -9.92
N GLY A 165 15.63 1.27 -9.43
CA GLY A 165 15.56 1.06 -7.98
C GLY A 165 15.42 -0.39 -7.55
N ILE A 166 15.22 -0.56 -6.25
CA ILE A 166 15.08 -1.86 -5.59
C ILE A 166 13.69 -1.95 -4.98
N VAL A 167 12.96 -3.03 -5.28
CA VAL A 167 11.75 -3.41 -4.57
C VAL A 167 12.15 -4.19 -3.33
N TYR A 168 11.92 -3.60 -2.16
CA TYR A 168 12.11 -4.25 -0.87
C TYR A 168 10.90 -5.11 -0.49
N PRO A 169 11.03 -6.14 0.36
CA PRO A 169 9.90 -6.98 0.74
C PRO A 169 8.65 -6.21 1.18
N PRO A 170 8.73 -5.18 2.06
CA PRO A 170 7.54 -4.41 2.45
C PRO A 170 6.81 -3.73 1.28
N TYR A 171 7.50 -3.38 0.18
CA TYR A 171 6.88 -2.75 -0.99
C TYR A 171 5.88 -3.68 -1.67
N LEU A 172 6.15 -4.99 -1.69
CA LEU A 172 5.32 -5.97 -2.38
C LEU A 172 3.86 -5.93 -1.90
N GLN A 173 3.66 -5.79 -0.58
CA GLN A 173 2.33 -5.61 0.01
C GLN A 173 1.59 -4.40 -0.58
N PHE A 174 2.31 -3.28 -0.73
CA PHE A 174 1.72 -2.02 -1.19
C PHE A 174 1.65 -1.92 -2.71
N ILE A 175 2.37 -2.76 -3.46
CA ILE A 175 2.10 -2.99 -4.89
C ILE A 175 0.78 -3.77 -5.06
N ILE A 176 0.52 -4.78 -4.21
CA ILE A 176 -0.70 -5.59 -4.27
C ILE A 176 -1.94 -4.78 -3.86
N SER A 177 -1.85 -3.97 -2.80
CA SER A 177 -3.02 -3.34 -2.17
C SER A 177 -3.90 -2.50 -3.12
N PRO A 178 -3.37 -1.65 -4.02
CA PRO A 178 -4.22 -0.91 -4.95
C PRO A 178 -4.94 -1.81 -5.97
N LEU A 179 -4.30 -2.90 -6.41
CA LEU A 179 -4.92 -3.89 -7.30
C LEU A 179 -6.05 -4.64 -6.59
N MET A 180 -5.84 -5.02 -5.34
CA MET A 180 -6.85 -5.63 -4.46
C MET A 180 -8.09 -4.74 -4.29
N HIS A 181 -7.95 -3.42 -4.43
CA HIS A 181 -9.07 -2.48 -4.30
C HIS A 181 -9.86 -2.27 -5.60
N SER A 182 -9.37 -2.81 -6.73
CA SER A 182 -9.98 -2.69 -8.06
C SER A 182 -11.29 -3.47 -8.19
N GLU A 183 -12.16 -3.07 -9.11
CA GLU A 183 -13.30 -3.89 -9.55
C GLU A 183 -13.06 -4.49 -10.95
N LEU A 184 -11.81 -4.55 -11.42
CA LEU A 184 -11.43 -5.17 -12.68
C LEU A 184 -10.83 -6.56 -12.44
N PRO A 185 -11.42 -7.64 -13.00
CA PRO A 185 -10.93 -9.01 -12.79
C PRO A 185 -9.44 -9.23 -13.11
N ASN A 186 -8.93 -8.59 -14.17
CA ASN A 186 -7.53 -8.73 -14.58
C ASN A 186 -6.54 -8.14 -13.55
N ASP A 187 -6.97 -7.17 -12.73
CA ASP A 187 -6.11 -6.63 -11.67
C ASP A 187 -5.92 -7.64 -10.55
N HIS A 188 -6.98 -8.42 -10.24
CA HIS A 188 -6.89 -9.51 -9.28
C HIS A 188 -6.02 -10.65 -9.79
N ASP A 189 -6.09 -10.98 -11.09
CA ASP A 189 -5.18 -11.98 -11.67
C ASP A 189 -3.71 -11.54 -11.53
N LEU A 190 -3.41 -10.28 -11.84
CA LEU A 190 -2.07 -9.70 -11.68
C LEU A 190 -1.63 -9.64 -10.20
N ALA A 191 -2.55 -9.26 -9.30
CA ALA A 191 -2.29 -9.22 -7.86
C ALA A 191 -1.94 -10.60 -7.30
N VAL A 192 -2.64 -11.65 -7.75
CA VAL A 192 -2.34 -13.05 -7.37
C VAL A 192 -0.96 -13.46 -7.87
N GLU A 193 -0.58 -13.11 -9.11
CA GLU A 193 0.77 -13.39 -9.63
C GLU A 193 1.86 -12.72 -8.78
N VAL A 194 1.66 -11.45 -8.42
CA VAL A 194 2.60 -10.73 -7.54
C VAL A 194 2.61 -11.31 -6.13
N ALA A 195 1.46 -11.73 -5.60
CA ALA A 195 1.37 -12.36 -4.28
C ALA A 195 2.09 -13.72 -4.24
N ASP A 196 1.93 -14.54 -5.27
CA ASP A 196 2.68 -15.80 -5.44
C ASP A 196 4.17 -15.57 -5.48
N PHE A 197 4.60 -14.62 -6.31
CA PHE A 197 5.99 -14.20 -6.37
C PHE A 197 6.50 -13.73 -5.00
N SER A 198 5.70 -12.94 -4.28
CA SER A 198 6.05 -12.42 -2.96
C SER A 198 6.27 -13.52 -1.93
N VAL A 199 5.43 -14.56 -1.92
CA VAL A 199 5.60 -15.73 -1.03
C VAL A 199 6.88 -16.48 -1.37
N GLU A 200 7.25 -16.59 -2.65
CA GLU A 200 8.48 -17.26 -3.05
C GLU A 200 9.75 -16.53 -2.58
N VAL A 201 9.80 -15.21 -2.78
CA VAL A 201 11.01 -14.41 -2.56
C VAL A 201 11.14 -13.81 -1.16
N ALA A 202 10.07 -13.81 -0.37
CA ALA A 202 10.11 -13.26 0.97
C ALA A 202 11.10 -13.99 1.88
N PRO A 203 11.77 -13.27 2.80
CA PRO A 203 12.50 -13.89 3.90
C PRO A 203 11.62 -14.90 4.65
N ASP A 204 12.21 -16.02 5.12
CA ASP A 204 11.44 -17.12 5.72
C ASP A 204 10.51 -16.68 6.85
N HIS A 205 10.96 -15.72 7.67
CA HIS A 205 10.17 -15.20 8.80
C HIS A 205 8.99 -14.28 8.36
N MET A 206 8.94 -13.87 7.10
CA MET A 206 7.85 -13.09 6.51
C MET A 206 6.92 -13.91 5.62
N LYS A 207 7.29 -15.13 5.21
CA LYS A 207 6.49 -15.95 4.29
C LYS A 207 5.04 -16.11 4.74
N GLN A 208 4.82 -16.28 6.05
CA GLN A 208 3.46 -16.37 6.59
C GLN A 208 2.67 -15.07 6.40
N SER A 209 3.32 -13.90 6.52
CA SER A 209 2.66 -12.61 6.29
C SER A 209 2.26 -12.46 4.83
N PHE A 210 3.14 -12.79 3.89
CA PHE A 210 2.81 -12.76 2.45
C PHE A 210 1.80 -13.82 2.05
N GLN A 211 1.79 -14.98 2.72
CA GLN A 211 0.74 -15.97 2.53
C GLN A 211 -0.62 -15.40 2.96
N SER A 212 -0.69 -14.71 4.10
CA SER A 212 -1.91 -14.02 4.52
C SER A 212 -2.34 -12.92 3.56
N THR A 213 -1.40 -12.18 2.96
CA THR A 213 -1.70 -11.21 1.88
C THR A 213 -2.31 -11.90 0.67
N LYS A 214 -1.74 -13.04 0.24
CA LYS A 214 -2.25 -13.84 -0.87
C LYS A 214 -3.65 -14.37 -0.57
N ASP A 215 -3.87 -14.90 0.63
CA ASP A 215 -5.18 -15.43 1.02
C ASP A 215 -6.24 -14.32 1.01
N MET A 216 -5.89 -13.12 1.51
CA MET A 216 -6.76 -11.95 1.45
C MET A 216 -7.08 -11.52 0.01
N GLU A 217 -6.09 -11.55 -0.89
CA GLU A 217 -6.29 -11.27 -2.32
C GLU A 217 -7.25 -12.28 -2.97
N LEU A 218 -7.09 -13.57 -2.66
CA LEU A 218 -7.98 -14.62 -3.18
C LEU A 218 -9.42 -14.46 -2.68
N ASP A 219 -9.62 -14.00 -1.44
CA ASP A 219 -10.95 -13.67 -0.91
C ASP A 219 -11.56 -12.48 -1.68
N HIS A 220 -10.78 -11.43 -1.97
CA HIS A 220 -11.24 -10.28 -2.76
C HIS A 220 -11.58 -10.71 -4.20
N LYS A 221 -10.70 -11.49 -4.82
CA LYS A 221 -10.88 -12.03 -6.17
C LYS A 221 -12.15 -12.88 -6.26
N THR A 222 -12.45 -13.70 -5.26
CA THR A 222 -13.67 -14.53 -5.24
C THR A 222 -14.94 -13.67 -5.36
N VAL A 223 -14.98 -12.53 -4.67
CA VAL A 223 -16.12 -11.59 -4.74
C VAL A 223 -16.21 -10.93 -6.12
N ILE A 224 -15.08 -10.54 -6.70
CA ILE A 224 -15.04 -9.96 -8.06
C ILE A 224 -15.39 -10.99 -9.13
N ASP A 225 -14.93 -12.23 -9.02
CA ASP A 225 -15.27 -13.30 -9.95
C ASP A 225 -16.77 -13.63 -9.88
N GLN A 226 -17.39 -13.53 -8.70
CA GLN A 226 -18.81 -13.77 -8.52
C GLN A 226 -19.69 -12.61 -9.04
N PHE A 227 -19.39 -11.38 -8.66
CA PHE A 227 -20.28 -10.23 -8.88
C PHE A 227 -19.79 -9.24 -9.94
N GLY A 228 -18.53 -9.32 -10.35
CA GLY A 228 -17.86 -8.37 -11.24
C GLY A 228 -17.60 -6.99 -10.60
N ARG A 229 -17.89 -6.84 -9.30
CA ARG A 229 -17.75 -5.60 -8.51
C ARG A 229 -17.86 -5.92 -7.02
N TYR A 230 -17.63 -4.94 -6.17
CA TYR A 230 -17.82 -5.06 -4.73
C TYR A 230 -19.23 -4.62 -4.31
N PRO A 231 -20.12 -5.54 -3.89
CA PRO A 231 -21.51 -5.20 -3.58
C PRO A 231 -21.66 -4.21 -2.42
N HIS A 232 -20.76 -4.27 -1.42
CA HIS A 232 -20.80 -3.36 -0.27
C HIS A 232 -20.59 -1.89 -0.65
N ARG A 233 -19.96 -1.62 -1.80
CA ARG A 233 -19.77 -0.25 -2.32
C ARG A 233 -21.01 0.28 -3.05
N ASN A 234 -21.99 -0.56 -3.38
CA ASN A 234 -23.12 -0.19 -4.24
C ASN A 234 -23.85 1.07 -3.74
N LYS A 235 -24.22 1.10 -2.46
CA LYS A 235 -24.94 2.25 -1.87
C LYS A 235 -24.13 3.54 -1.97
N LYS A 236 -22.84 3.50 -1.66
CA LYS A 236 -21.93 4.66 -1.72
C LYS A 236 -21.76 5.17 -3.16
N LEU A 237 -21.74 4.26 -4.13
CA LEU A 237 -21.59 4.57 -5.55
C LEU A 237 -22.94 4.81 -6.27
N GLY A 238 -24.06 4.80 -5.55
CA GLY A 238 -25.40 5.00 -6.14
C GLY A 238 -25.85 3.88 -7.07
N ARG A 239 -25.32 2.66 -6.92
CA ARG A 239 -25.67 1.48 -7.72
C ARG A 239 -26.83 0.71 -7.07
N GLU A 240 -27.75 0.22 -7.88
CA GLU A 240 -28.75 -0.76 -7.41
C GLU A 240 -28.08 -2.14 -7.23
N SER A 241 -28.38 -2.78 -6.10
CA SER A 241 -27.90 -4.14 -5.79
C SER A 241 -28.87 -5.18 -6.36
N THR A 242 -28.34 -6.27 -6.90
CA THR A 242 -29.12 -7.43 -7.33
C THR A 242 -29.65 -8.21 -6.13
N ALA A 243 -30.58 -9.16 -6.36
CA ALA A 243 -31.07 -10.03 -5.29
C ALA A 243 -29.96 -10.90 -4.68
N GLU A 244 -29.04 -11.40 -5.51
CA GLU A 244 -27.89 -12.22 -5.07
C GLU A 244 -26.90 -11.39 -4.24
N GLU A 245 -26.63 -10.16 -4.66
CA GLU A 245 -25.78 -9.23 -3.90
C GLU A 245 -26.38 -8.90 -2.53
N LEU A 246 -27.71 -8.70 -2.45
CA LEU A 246 -28.39 -8.43 -1.17
C LEU A 246 -28.39 -9.64 -0.24
N GLU A 247 -28.55 -10.85 -0.79
CA GLU A 247 -28.43 -12.10 -0.02
C GLU A 247 -27.02 -12.25 0.55
N TRP A 248 -25.99 -12.04 -0.28
CA TRP A 248 -24.60 -12.09 0.16
C TRP A 248 -24.27 -11.03 1.23
N LEU A 249 -24.71 -9.78 1.04
CA LEU A 249 -24.54 -8.70 2.00
C LEU A 249 -25.22 -8.97 3.36
N SER A 250 -26.25 -9.81 3.37
CA SER A 250 -27.00 -10.18 4.57
C SER A 250 -26.50 -11.46 5.23
N SER A 251 -25.51 -12.15 4.64
CA SER A 251 -24.94 -13.38 5.17
C SER A 251 -24.00 -13.12 6.36
N ASP A 252 -23.97 -14.04 7.33
CA ASP A 252 -23.01 -13.99 8.45
C ASP A 252 -21.55 -14.21 7.98
N ASP A 253 -21.38 -14.88 6.84
CA ASP A 253 -20.10 -15.30 6.27
C ASP A 253 -19.41 -14.22 5.39
N ILE A 254 -19.97 -13.01 5.30
CA ILE A 254 -19.33 -11.93 4.54
C ILE A 254 -17.96 -11.56 5.16
N PRO A 255 -16.88 -11.42 4.34
CA PRO A 255 -15.56 -11.13 4.86
C PRO A 255 -15.48 -9.84 5.69
N ASP A 256 -14.61 -9.82 6.70
CA ASP A 256 -14.46 -8.67 7.61
C ASP A 256 -14.06 -7.38 6.89
N TRP A 257 -13.27 -7.49 5.82
CA TRP A 257 -12.89 -6.33 5.00
C TRP A 257 -14.10 -5.69 4.31
N ALA A 258 -15.06 -6.49 3.84
CA ALA A 258 -16.29 -5.99 3.23
C ALA A 258 -17.22 -5.35 4.26
N LYS A 259 -17.31 -5.94 5.47
CA LYS A 259 -18.05 -5.36 6.62
C LYS A 259 -17.50 -4.00 7.03
N SER A 260 -16.17 -3.84 7.02
CA SER A 260 -15.50 -2.61 7.46
C SER A 260 -15.66 -1.41 6.50
N GLN A 261 -16.09 -1.68 5.26
CA GLN A 261 -16.20 -0.69 4.19
C GLN A 261 -17.65 -0.42 3.72
N ALA A 262 -18.63 -1.08 4.33
CA ALA A 262 -20.06 -0.99 4.00
C ALA A 262 -20.75 0.27 4.56
#